data_AF-A0A382V5W8-F1
#
_entry.id   AF-A0A382V5W8-F1
#
_cell.length_a   1.000
_cell.length_b   1.000
_cell.length_c   1.000
_cell.angle_alpha   90.00
_cell.angle_beta   90.00
_cell.angle_gamma   90.00
#
_symmetry.space_group_name_H-M   'P 1'
#
loop_
_entity.id
_entity.type
_entity.pdbx_description
1 polymer ?
#
loop_
_entity_poly.entity_id
_entity_poly.type
_entity_poly.pdbx_seq_one_letter_code
_entity_poly.pdbx_strand_id
1 'polypeptide(L)'
;MIFNKNYNSILIEKIYQNIIERSRLKYFYLDKEVDDALESRFDLIIFHSFIIFQFFREMEINNNSLPQDLFDFMFNDFENNLREMGFGDVAVNKKMKVFISAFYGRISNYSKGIQMYRIQKNKQKLFDTVKGNIYKNKKVSSTSVDFFVEYLLLSLDKFMNSTLENNISTTFEFVTLEKIK
;
A
#
# COMPACT_ATOMS: atom_id res chain seq x y z
N MET A 1 3.56 -14.97 24.88
CA MET A 1 4.94 -14.62 24.49
C MET A 1 5.05 -13.11 24.45
N ILE A 2 5.91 -12.52 25.29
CA ILE A 2 6.15 -11.08 25.32
C ILE A 2 7.19 -10.79 24.22
N PHE A 3 6.73 -10.33 23.06
CA PHE A 3 7.64 -9.82 22.03
C PHE A 3 8.29 -8.53 22.57
N ASN A 4 9.62 -8.53 22.63
CA ASN A 4 10.42 -7.41 23.12
C ASN A 4 10.19 -6.18 22.21
N LYS A 5 9.93 -5.01 22.80
CA LYS A 5 9.55 -3.77 22.07
C LYS A 5 10.52 -3.41 20.93
N ASN A 6 11.81 -3.69 21.12
CA ASN A 6 12.85 -3.46 20.10
C ASN A 6 12.75 -4.40 18.89
N TYR A 7 12.34 -5.66 19.10
CA TYR A 7 12.17 -6.63 18.01
C TYR A 7 11.01 -6.23 17.10
N ASN A 8 9.89 -5.79 17.69
CA ASN A 8 8.75 -5.31 16.94
C ASN A 8 9.12 -4.08 16.09
N SER A 9 9.88 -3.13 16.63
CA SER A 9 10.34 -1.96 15.86
C SER A 9 11.16 -2.36 14.62
N ILE A 10 12.12 -3.27 14.77
CA ILE A 10 12.96 -3.74 13.65
C ILE A 10 12.11 -4.46 12.59
N LEU A 11 11.13 -5.26 13.02
CA LEU A 11 10.23 -5.94 12.10
C LEU A 11 9.38 -4.95 11.30
N ILE A 12 8.79 -3.95 11.96
CA ILE A 12 7.98 -2.92 11.31
C ILE A 12 8.80 -2.13 10.30
N GLU A 13 10.02 -1.75 10.68
CA GLU A 13 10.95 -1.09 9.77
C GLU A 13 11.23 -1.95 8.54
N LYS A 14 11.52 -3.26 8.70
CA LYS A 14 11.77 -4.17 7.57
C LYS A 14 10.58 -4.31 6.63
N ILE A 15 9.37 -4.46 7.17
CA ILE A 15 8.13 -4.51 6.38
C ILE A 15 7.95 -3.20 5.60
N TYR A 16 8.18 -2.07 6.27
CA TYR A 16 8.07 -0.76 5.64
C TYR A 16 9.14 -0.53 4.57
N GLN A 17 10.38 -0.97 4.78
CA GLN A 17 11.43 -0.90 3.76
C GLN A 17 11.08 -1.75 2.55
N ASN A 18 10.53 -2.95 2.72
CA ASN A 18 10.03 -3.75 1.59
C ASN A 18 8.92 -3.00 0.82
N ILE A 19 7.97 -2.35 1.52
CA ILE A 19 6.98 -1.47 0.87
C ILE A 19 7.64 -0.36 0.07
N ILE A 20 8.63 0.35 0.65
CA ILE A 20 9.36 1.42 -0.03
C ILE A 20 10.05 0.89 -1.29
N GLU A 21 10.81 -0.20 -1.17
CA GLU A 21 11.52 -0.82 -2.28
C GLU A 21 10.59 -1.22 -3.41
N ARG A 22 9.45 -1.86 -3.08
CA ARG A 22 8.43 -2.21 -4.08
C ARG A 22 7.84 -0.97 -4.71
N SER A 23 7.47 0.03 -3.92
CA SER A 23 6.87 1.27 -4.43
C SER A 23 7.80 2.03 -5.39
N ARG A 24 9.13 1.85 -5.27
CA ARG A 24 10.16 2.51 -6.10
C ARG A 24 10.63 1.68 -7.30
N LEU A 25 10.00 0.55 -7.60
CA LEU A 25 10.36 -0.24 -8.79
C LEU A 25 10.22 0.61 -10.05
N LYS A 26 11.32 0.78 -10.79
CA LYS A 26 11.39 1.59 -12.03
C LYS A 26 10.30 1.22 -13.03
N TYR A 27 9.93 -0.06 -13.08
CA TYR A 27 8.89 -0.58 -13.95
C TYR A 27 7.54 0.14 -13.81
N PHE A 28 7.15 0.54 -12.59
CA PHE A 28 5.90 1.27 -12.38
C PHE A 28 5.91 2.65 -13.08
N TYR A 29 7.06 3.30 -13.10
CA TYR A 29 7.20 4.63 -13.68
C TYR A 29 7.46 4.58 -15.19
N LEU A 30 8.29 3.65 -15.64
CA LEU A 30 8.73 3.56 -17.03
C LEU A 30 7.71 2.81 -17.91
N ASP A 31 7.13 1.73 -17.40
CA ASP A 31 6.31 0.80 -18.19
C ASP A 31 4.82 0.88 -17.85
N LYS A 32 4.47 1.44 -16.69
CA LYS A 32 3.08 1.57 -16.22
C LYS A 32 2.62 3.00 -16.04
N GLU A 33 3.29 3.96 -16.68
CA GLU A 33 2.81 5.34 -16.84
C GLU A 33 2.53 6.06 -15.49
N VAL A 34 3.14 5.63 -14.39
CA VAL A 34 3.06 6.35 -13.11
C VAL A 34 4.03 7.53 -13.15
N ASP A 35 3.55 8.74 -12.85
CA ASP A 35 4.43 9.92 -12.77
C ASP A 35 5.51 9.69 -11.70
N ASP A 36 6.78 9.98 -12.01
CA ASP A 36 7.84 10.00 -11.00
C ASP A 36 7.84 11.31 -10.20
N ALA A 37 6.77 11.53 -9.46
CA ALA A 37 6.56 12.66 -8.58
C ALA A 37 6.41 12.19 -7.13
N LEU A 38 6.72 13.08 -6.18
CA LEU A 38 6.61 12.79 -4.76
C LEU A 38 5.21 12.29 -4.36
N GLU A 39 4.14 12.92 -4.85
CA GLU A 39 2.79 12.45 -4.51
C GLU A 39 2.53 11.03 -5.06
N SER A 40 3.00 10.74 -6.28
CA SER A 40 2.82 9.43 -6.88
C SER A 40 3.65 8.33 -6.18
N ARG A 41 4.83 8.67 -5.66
CA ARG A 41 5.61 7.78 -4.78
C ARG A 41 4.82 7.47 -3.50
N PHE A 42 4.19 8.46 -2.87
CA PHE A 42 3.30 8.23 -1.73
C PHE A 42 2.08 7.39 -2.11
N ASP A 43 1.49 7.61 -3.28
CA ASP A 43 0.36 6.84 -3.78
C ASP A 43 0.71 5.34 -3.88
N LEU A 44 1.91 5.02 -4.36
CA LEU A 44 2.41 3.64 -4.44
C LEU A 44 2.75 3.05 -3.06
N ILE A 45 3.31 3.82 -2.13
CA ILE A 45 3.51 3.34 -0.74
C ILE A 45 2.15 2.99 -0.11
N ILE A 46 1.17 3.89 -0.21
CA ILE A 46 -0.19 3.66 0.33
C ILE A 46 -0.84 2.44 -0.33
N PHE A 47 -0.67 2.26 -1.64
CA PHE A 47 -1.19 1.09 -2.36
C PHE A 47 -0.60 -0.23 -1.83
N HIS A 48 0.71 -0.31 -1.58
CA HIS A 48 1.33 -1.51 -1.03
C HIS A 48 0.93 -1.74 0.43
N SER A 49 0.93 -0.70 1.26
CA SER A 49 0.46 -0.78 2.65
C SER A 49 -1.00 -1.24 2.73
N PHE A 50 -1.87 -0.78 1.83
CA PHE A 50 -3.25 -1.23 1.73
C PHE A 50 -3.36 -2.76 1.59
N ILE A 51 -2.53 -3.39 0.75
CA ILE A 51 -2.60 -4.84 0.51
C ILE A 51 -2.31 -5.61 1.81
N ILE A 52 -1.35 -5.14 2.62
CA ILE A 52 -1.06 -5.72 3.93
C ILE A 52 -2.24 -5.50 4.89
N PHE A 53 -2.77 -4.27 4.99
CA PHE A 53 -3.92 -3.99 5.86
C PHE A 53 -5.19 -4.76 5.45
N GLN A 54 -5.37 -4.97 4.15
CA GLN A 54 -6.45 -5.77 3.59
C GLN A 54 -6.35 -7.23 4.03
N PHE A 55 -5.15 -7.81 4.03
CA PHE A 55 -4.91 -9.17 4.54
C PHE A 55 -5.32 -9.30 6.01
N PHE A 56 -4.89 -8.38 6.88
CA PHE A 56 -5.29 -8.41 8.29
C PHE A 56 -6.80 -8.33 8.48
N ARG A 57 -7.47 -7.50 7.67
CA ARG A 57 -8.93 -7.37 7.72
C ARG A 57 -9.64 -8.64 7.25
N GLU A 58 -9.21 -9.24 6.14
CA GLU A 58 -9.84 -10.47 5.62
C GLU A 58 -9.59 -11.68 6.52
N MET A 59 -8.46 -11.71 7.23
CA MET A 59 -8.17 -12.75 8.20
C MET A 59 -8.82 -12.53 9.59
N GLU A 60 -9.54 -11.42 9.77
CA GLU A 60 -10.18 -11.04 11.04
C GLU A 60 -9.20 -10.97 12.24
N ILE A 61 -7.94 -10.62 11.98
CA ILE A 61 -6.87 -10.55 12.99
C ILE A 61 -6.93 -9.19 13.70
N ASN A 62 -7.80 -9.09 14.70
CA ASN A 62 -8.07 -7.81 15.39
C ASN A 62 -7.14 -7.51 16.58
N ASN A 63 -6.44 -8.51 17.13
CA ASN A 63 -5.59 -8.38 18.33
C ASN A 63 -4.09 -8.28 18.02
N ASN A 64 -3.72 -7.89 16.79
CA ASN A 64 -2.34 -7.75 16.38
C ASN A 64 -1.98 -6.27 16.23
N SER A 65 -0.89 -5.82 16.84
CA SER A 65 -0.45 -4.43 16.78
C SER A 65 0.21 -4.05 15.44
N LEU A 66 0.65 -5.03 14.64
CA LEU A 66 1.42 -4.81 13.41
C LEU A 66 0.77 -3.82 12.43
N PRO A 67 -0.54 -3.90 12.10
CA PRO A 67 -1.16 -2.92 11.21
C PRO A 67 -1.09 -1.48 11.74
N GLN A 68 -1.29 -1.31 13.04
CA GLN A 68 -1.24 0.00 13.69
C GLN A 68 0.21 0.51 13.77
N ASP A 69 1.14 -0.34 14.22
CA ASP A 69 2.56 0.01 14.31
C ASP A 69 3.14 0.37 12.93
N LEU A 70 2.72 -0.34 11.86
CA LEU A 70 3.11 -0.04 10.48
C LEU A 70 2.50 1.26 9.98
N PHE A 71 1.25 1.54 10.31
CA PHE A 71 0.60 2.82 10.00
C PHE A 71 1.35 3.98 10.67
N ASP A 72 1.61 3.86 11.98
CA ASP A 72 2.29 4.90 12.76
C ASP A 72 3.71 5.14 12.25
N PHE A 73 4.46 4.07 11.95
CA PHE A 73 5.80 4.16 11.36
C PHE A 73 5.77 4.86 9.99
N MET A 74 4.86 4.44 9.10
CA MET A 74 4.72 5.03 7.76
C MET A 74 4.37 6.51 7.80
N PHE A 75 3.43 6.93 8.66
CA PHE A 75 3.04 8.33 8.74
C PHE A 75 4.10 9.21 9.42
N ASN A 76 4.84 8.66 10.40
CA ASN A 76 6.01 9.34 10.94
C ASN A 76 7.10 9.54 9.88
N ASP A 77 7.37 8.54 9.04
CA ASP A 77 8.30 8.66 7.92
C ASP A 77 7.82 9.75 6.92
N PHE A 78 6.54 9.78 6.57
CA PHE A 78 6.00 10.82 5.69
C PHE A 78 6.16 12.23 6.27
N GLU A 79 5.95 12.39 7.58
CA GLU A 79 6.17 13.67 8.26
C GLU A 79 7.63 14.11 8.19
N ASN A 80 8.56 13.19 8.47
CA ASN A 80 10.00 13.46 8.43
C ASN A 80 10.46 13.84 7.02
N ASN A 81 10.03 13.09 5.99
CA ASN A 81 10.35 13.42 4.60
C ASN A 81 9.89 14.84 4.21
N LEU A 82 8.69 15.27 4.67
CA LEU A 82 8.23 16.63 4.42
C LEU A 82 9.13 17.67 5.12
N ARG A 83 9.54 17.41 6.36
CA ARG A 83 10.44 18.31 7.09
C ARG A 83 11.82 18.40 6.43
N GLU A 84 12.37 17.27 6.00
CA GLU A 84 13.66 17.18 5.28
C GLU A 84 13.64 17.94 3.95
N MET A 85 12.49 18.03 3.30
CA MET A 85 12.29 18.85 2.10
C MET A 85 12.14 20.35 2.38
N GLY A 86 12.25 20.78 3.64
CA GLY A 86 12.18 22.19 4.03
C GLY A 86 10.76 22.72 4.26
N PHE A 87 9.74 21.86 4.35
CA PHE A 87 8.42 22.32 4.77
C PHE A 87 8.44 22.67 6.27
N GLY A 88 8.01 23.89 6.62
CA GLY A 88 7.84 24.30 8.01
C GLY A 88 6.63 23.62 8.68
N ASP A 89 6.60 23.63 10.02
CA ASP A 89 5.61 22.91 10.85
C ASP A 89 4.15 23.09 10.42
N VAL A 90 3.77 24.33 10.09
CA VAL A 90 2.39 24.64 9.67
C VAL A 90 2.04 23.96 8.35
N ALA A 91 2.97 23.95 7.40
CA ALA A 91 2.77 23.31 6.09
C ALA A 91 2.76 21.77 6.21
N VAL A 92 3.64 21.22 7.05
CA VAL A 92 3.67 19.78 7.38
C VAL A 92 2.33 19.35 7.98
N ASN A 93 1.86 20.03 9.04
CA ASN A 93 0.59 19.73 9.68
C ASN A 93 -0.61 19.76 8.71
N LYS A 94 -0.64 20.74 7.79
CA LYS A 94 -1.69 20.83 6.77
C LYS A 94 -1.62 19.67 5.79
N LYS A 95 -0.43 19.30 5.32
CA LYS A 95 -0.23 18.16 4.39
C LYS A 95 -0.56 16.82 5.05
N MET A 96 -0.13 16.61 6.30
CA MET A 96 -0.42 15.37 7.04
C MET A 96 -1.91 15.13 7.22
N LYS A 97 -2.70 16.18 7.52
CA LYS A 97 -4.17 16.06 7.57
C LYS A 97 -4.77 15.59 6.23
N VAL A 98 -4.26 16.12 5.12
CA VAL A 98 -4.69 15.69 3.77
C VAL A 98 -4.27 14.24 3.51
N PHE A 99 -3.05 13.85 3.85
CA PHE A 99 -2.55 12.49 3.65
C PHE A 99 -3.34 11.46 4.45
N ILE A 100 -3.64 11.72 5.72
CA ILE A 100 -4.43 10.84 6.58
C ILE A 100 -5.85 10.68 6.02
N SER A 101 -6.50 11.81 5.65
CA SER A 101 -7.85 11.77 5.07
C SER A 101 -7.88 11.00 3.75
N ALA A 102 -6.92 11.26 2.86
CA ALA A 102 -6.79 10.55 1.59
C ALA A 102 -6.53 9.05 1.80
N PHE A 103 -5.67 8.70 2.76
CA PHE A 103 -5.37 7.31 3.12
C PHE A 103 -6.65 6.56 3.50
N TYR A 104 -7.42 7.02 4.48
CA TYR A 104 -8.64 6.31 4.91
C TYR A 104 -9.69 6.22 3.79
N GLY A 105 -9.83 7.28 2.98
CA GLY A 105 -10.69 7.25 1.80
C GLY A 105 -10.28 6.18 0.78
N ARG A 106 -8.97 6.03 0.54
CA ARG A 106 -8.39 5.03 -0.36
C ARG A 106 -8.57 3.62 0.17
N ILE A 107 -8.23 3.38 1.44
CA ILE A 107 -8.44 2.08 2.10
C ILE A 107 -9.91 1.66 1.96
N SER A 108 -10.85 2.56 2.27
CA SER A 108 -12.29 2.27 2.15
C SER A 108 -12.70 1.91 0.71
N ASN A 109 -12.22 2.65 -0.29
CA ASN A 109 -12.56 2.40 -1.69
C ASN A 109 -11.96 1.10 -2.23
N TYR A 110 -10.67 0.83 -1.94
CA TYR A 110 -10.05 -0.43 -2.34
C TYR A 110 -10.74 -1.62 -1.67
N SER A 111 -11.05 -1.48 -0.37
CA SER A 111 -11.78 -2.50 0.41
C SER A 111 -13.12 -2.87 -0.21
N LYS A 112 -13.90 -1.86 -0.61
CA LYS A 112 -15.17 -2.06 -1.32
C LYS A 112 -14.95 -2.74 -2.68
N GLY A 113 -13.92 -2.31 -3.42
CA GLY A 113 -13.55 -2.94 -4.69
C GLY A 113 -13.21 -4.41 -4.54
N ILE A 114 -12.44 -4.78 -3.51
CA ILE A 114 -12.11 -6.17 -3.21
C ILE A 114 -13.37 -6.96 -2.84
N GLN A 115 -14.21 -6.45 -1.94
CA GLN A 115 -15.45 -7.13 -1.56
C GLN A 115 -16.35 -7.39 -2.77
N MET A 116 -16.54 -6.39 -3.63
CA MET A 116 -17.32 -6.54 -4.87
C MET A 116 -16.68 -7.58 -5.81
N TYR A 117 -15.37 -7.56 -5.97
CA TYR A 117 -14.66 -8.57 -6.76
C TYR A 117 -14.84 -9.99 -6.19
N ARG A 118 -14.75 -10.17 -4.87
CA ARG A 118 -14.92 -11.48 -4.24
C ARG A 118 -16.32 -12.06 -4.50
N ILE A 119 -17.36 -11.23 -4.48
CA ILE A 119 -18.77 -11.64 -4.68
C ILE A 119 -19.12 -11.79 -6.17
N GLN A 120 -18.79 -10.79 -6.98
CA GLN A 120 -19.29 -10.65 -8.36
C GLN A 120 -18.28 -11.07 -9.42
N LYS A 121 -17.02 -11.31 -9.04
CA LYS A 121 -15.87 -11.54 -9.95
C LYS A 121 -15.66 -10.42 -10.97
N ASN A 122 -16.18 -9.22 -10.68
CA ASN A 122 -16.06 -8.03 -11.51
C ASN A 122 -14.96 -7.10 -10.96
N LYS A 123 -14.01 -6.73 -11.83
CA LYS A 123 -12.85 -5.88 -11.48
C LYS A 123 -13.09 -4.38 -11.72
N GLN A 124 -14.22 -3.95 -12.27
CA GLN A 124 -14.48 -2.55 -12.65
C GLN A 124 -14.30 -1.58 -11.49
N LYS A 125 -14.82 -1.90 -10.29
CA LYS A 125 -14.66 -1.02 -9.13
C LYS A 125 -13.19 -0.87 -8.71
N LEU A 126 -12.41 -1.95 -8.80
CA LEU A 126 -10.98 -1.91 -8.53
C LEU A 126 -10.25 -1.09 -9.59
N PHE A 127 -10.59 -1.29 -10.87
CA PHE A 127 -10.07 -0.52 -11.99
C PHE A 127 -10.27 0.99 -11.76
N ASP A 128 -11.51 1.41 -11.47
CA ASP A 128 -11.84 2.82 -11.22
C ASP A 128 -11.09 3.36 -10.00
N THR A 129 -10.95 2.54 -8.96
CA THR A 129 -10.25 2.93 -7.73
C THR A 129 -8.74 3.11 -7.98
N VAL A 130 -8.10 2.19 -8.69
CA VAL A 130 -6.69 2.28 -9.10
C VAL A 130 -6.50 3.51 -9.99
N LYS A 131 -7.36 3.71 -10.99
CA LYS A 131 -7.30 4.87 -11.90
C LYS A 131 -7.41 6.20 -11.15
N GLY A 132 -8.32 6.30 -10.19
CA GLY A 132 -8.48 7.50 -9.37
C GLY A 132 -7.31 7.75 -8.43
N ASN A 133 -6.72 6.70 -7.85
CA ASN A 133 -5.71 6.83 -6.81
C ASN A 133 -4.28 6.94 -7.33
N ILE A 134 -3.89 6.06 -8.27
CA ILE A 134 -2.53 6.01 -8.81
C ILE A 134 -2.37 7.03 -9.94
N TYR A 135 -3.36 7.13 -10.82
CA TYR A 135 -3.28 7.97 -12.02
C TYR A 135 -4.04 9.29 -11.90
N LYS A 136 -4.70 9.56 -10.77
CA LYS A 136 -5.42 10.82 -10.51
C LYS A 136 -6.45 11.15 -11.63
N ASN A 137 -7.07 10.11 -12.18
CA ASN A 137 -7.99 10.19 -13.34
C ASN A 137 -7.39 10.79 -14.63
N LYS A 138 -6.06 10.87 -14.74
CA LYS A 138 -5.38 11.24 -15.99
C LYS A 138 -5.63 10.20 -17.08
N LYS A 139 -5.33 10.58 -18.32
CA LYS A 139 -5.33 9.66 -19.46
C LYS A 139 -4.16 8.69 -19.30
N VAL A 140 -4.48 7.40 -19.23
CA VAL A 140 -3.54 6.28 -19.06
C VAL A 140 -4.09 5.08 -19.84
N SER A 141 -3.23 4.18 -20.30
CA SER A 141 -3.69 2.93 -20.92
C SER A 141 -4.48 2.06 -19.92
N SER A 142 -5.51 1.35 -20.41
CA SER A 142 -6.24 0.39 -19.58
C SER A 142 -5.32 -0.71 -19.06
N THR A 143 -4.36 -1.15 -19.89
CA THR A 143 -3.36 -2.17 -19.54
C THR A 143 -2.51 -1.79 -18.33
N SER A 144 -2.16 -0.51 -18.16
CA SER A 144 -1.42 -0.05 -16.98
C SER A 144 -2.29 -0.03 -15.72
N VAL A 145 -3.59 0.25 -15.85
CA VAL A 145 -4.54 0.17 -14.73
C VAL A 145 -4.81 -1.29 -14.36
N ASP A 146 -5.10 -2.13 -15.34
CA ASP A 146 -5.34 -3.57 -15.19
C ASP A 146 -4.16 -4.25 -14.51
N PHE A 147 -2.93 -3.89 -14.90
CA PHE A 147 -1.71 -4.37 -14.25
C PHE A 147 -1.73 -4.17 -12.72
N PHE A 148 -2.08 -2.98 -12.23
CA PHE A 148 -2.15 -2.72 -10.79
C PHE A 148 -3.31 -3.45 -10.11
N VAL A 149 -4.43 -3.65 -10.81
CA VAL A 149 -5.53 -4.46 -10.29
C VAL A 149 -5.08 -5.92 -10.12
N GLU A 150 -4.43 -6.50 -11.13
CA GLU A 150 -3.90 -7.87 -11.03
C GLU A 150 -2.78 -7.98 -9.99
N TYR A 151 -1.86 -7.01 -9.93
CA TYR A 151 -0.82 -6.94 -8.91
C TYR A 151 -1.40 -6.98 -7.49
N LEU A 152 -2.43 -6.18 -7.24
CA LEU A 152 -3.13 -6.11 -5.96
C LEU A 152 -3.76 -7.46 -5.61
N LEU A 153 -4.53 -8.03 -6.54
CA LEU A 153 -5.24 -9.29 -6.32
C LEU A 153 -4.27 -10.46 -6.10
N LEU A 154 -3.26 -10.60 -6.94
CA LEU A 154 -2.27 -11.67 -6.84
C LEU A 154 -1.41 -11.55 -5.58
N SER A 155 -1.03 -10.33 -5.19
CA SER A 155 -0.27 -10.11 -3.94
C SER A 155 -1.13 -10.43 -2.72
N LEU A 156 -2.40 -10.00 -2.72
CA LEU A 156 -3.32 -10.32 -1.63
C LEU A 156 -3.57 -11.83 -1.55
N ASP A 157 -3.84 -12.49 -2.68
CA ASP A 157 -4.05 -13.94 -2.73
C ASP A 157 -2.79 -14.70 -2.28
N LYS A 158 -1.59 -14.22 -2.62
CA LYS A 158 -0.33 -14.78 -2.09
C LYS A 158 -0.27 -14.70 -0.57
N PHE A 159 -0.65 -13.57 0.02
CA PHE A 159 -0.68 -13.41 1.47
C PHE A 159 -1.73 -14.31 2.13
N MET A 160 -2.93 -14.40 1.53
CA MET A 160 -4.03 -15.23 2.04
C MET A 160 -3.74 -16.74 1.95
N ASN A 161 -2.94 -17.17 0.97
CA ASN A 161 -2.50 -18.56 0.81
C ASN A 161 -1.28 -18.94 1.67
N SER A 162 -0.91 -18.09 2.63
CA SER A 162 0.27 -18.21 3.49
C SER A 162 -0.14 -17.94 4.94
N THR A 163 0.62 -18.46 5.91
CA THR A 163 0.37 -18.14 7.33
C THR A 163 0.83 -16.74 7.66
N LEU A 164 0.25 -16.13 8.71
CA LEU A 164 0.72 -14.84 9.22
C LEU A 164 2.22 -14.88 9.56
N GLU A 165 2.69 -15.96 10.20
CA GLU A 165 4.11 -16.12 10.57
C GLU A 165 5.02 -16.13 9.34
N ASN A 166 4.61 -16.80 8.26
CA ASN A 166 5.37 -16.85 7.01
C ASN A 166 5.33 -15.50 6.26
N ASN A 167 4.19 -14.81 6.27
CA ASN A 167 4.12 -13.45 5.73
C ASN A 167 5.01 -12.49 6.52
N ILE A 168 5.07 -12.62 7.85
CA ILE A 168 5.97 -11.81 8.71
C ILE A 168 7.43 -12.16 8.44
N SER A 169 7.80 -13.44 8.37
CA SER A 169 9.20 -13.87 8.17
C SER A 169 9.76 -13.43 6.82
N THR A 170 8.90 -13.35 5.79
CA THR A 170 9.22 -12.86 4.45
C THR A 170 8.99 -11.35 4.29
N THR A 171 8.64 -10.63 5.36
CA THR A 171 8.35 -9.18 5.36
C THR A 171 7.24 -8.78 4.38
N PHE A 172 6.26 -9.65 4.16
CA PHE A 172 5.20 -9.53 3.16
C PHE A 172 5.75 -9.44 1.73
N GLU A 173 6.38 -10.52 1.26
CA GLU A 173 6.93 -10.59 -0.09
C GLU A 173 5.83 -10.47 -1.16
N PHE A 174 5.74 -9.33 -1.84
CA PHE A 174 4.77 -9.08 -2.91
C PHE A 174 5.01 -9.99 -4.14
N VAL A 175 4.04 -10.04 -5.05
CA VAL A 175 4.21 -10.81 -6.29
C VAL A 175 5.29 -10.20 -7.18
N THR A 176 6.06 -11.03 -7.88
CA THR A 176 7.05 -10.57 -8.85
C THR A 176 6.36 -10.08 -10.13
N LEU A 177 6.94 -9.06 -10.77
CA LEU A 177 6.38 -8.41 -11.96
C LEU A 177 6.19 -9.40 -13.13
N GLU A 178 7.08 -10.38 -13.27
CA GLU A 178 7.04 -11.42 -14.29
C GLU A 178 5.79 -12.33 -14.22
N LYS A 179 5.14 -12.39 -13.06
CA LYS A 179 3.92 -13.20 -12.86
C LYS A 179 2.65 -12.48 -13.28
N ILE A 180 2.73 -11.20 -13.64
CA ILE A 180 1.59 -10.38 -14.05
C ILE A 180 1.66 -10.24 -15.56
N LYS A 181 0.69 -10.86 -16.23
CA LYS A 181 0.55 -10.82 -17.69
C LYS A 181 -0.22 -9.58 -18.13
#